data_AF-A0A7C4IE71-F1
#
_entry.id   AF-A0A7C4IE71-F1
#
_cell.length_a   1.000
_cell.length_b   1.000
_cell.length_c   1.000
_cell.angle_alpha   90.00
_cell.angle_beta   90.00
_cell.angle_gamma   90.00
#
_symmetry.space_group_name_H-M   'P 1'
#
loop_
_entity.id
_entity.type
_entity.pdbx_description
1 polymer ?
#
loop_
_entity_poly.entity_id
_entity_poly.type
_entity_poly.pdbx_seq_one_letter_code
_entity_poly.pdbx_strand_id
1 'polypeptide(L)'
;FWKMFYDEGAVVVASTYAKVGGVYDFGFRHDPDRPLESLAEYCLGCYTNLNLPSRIDMICKYIDEYQADGLLINSIKSCNSFSAGQLLILREVEKRTGKPAAFIETDLVDPRYFSAANVKNRLESYFQMVKQKRLAHANAPAPFVPIAAAQ
;
A
#
# COMPACT_ATOMS: atom_id res chain seq x y z
N PHE A 1 -7.49 15.70 -5.93
CA PHE A 1 -6.59 14.68 -5.34
C PHE A 1 -5.59 14.16 -6.37
N TRP A 2 -6.01 13.47 -7.45
CA TRP A 2 -5.10 12.92 -8.49
C TRP A 2 -4.05 13.91 -9.03
N LYS A 3 -4.45 15.15 -9.34
CA LYS A 3 -3.52 16.18 -9.87
C LYS A 3 -2.28 16.41 -8.98
N MET A 4 -2.41 16.27 -7.65
CA MET A 4 -1.30 16.43 -6.71
C MET A 4 -0.22 15.35 -6.88
N PHE A 5 -0.59 14.16 -7.33
CA PHE A 5 0.36 13.08 -7.66
C PHE A 5 0.97 13.31 -9.04
N TYR A 6 0.14 13.69 -10.01
CA TYR A 6 0.56 13.97 -11.38
C TYR A 6 1.62 15.07 -11.43
N ASP A 7 1.41 16.18 -10.72
CA ASP A 7 2.34 17.31 -10.69
C ASP A 7 3.72 16.93 -10.11
N GLU A 8 3.78 15.88 -9.27
CA GLU A 8 5.01 15.35 -8.67
C GLU A 8 5.64 14.20 -9.47
N GLY A 9 5.02 13.81 -10.60
CA GLY A 9 5.44 12.65 -11.39
C GLY A 9 5.25 11.31 -10.69
N ALA A 10 4.37 11.24 -9.69
CA ALA A 10 4.11 10.03 -8.92
C ALA A 10 3.07 9.14 -9.62
N VAL A 11 3.34 7.83 -9.67
CA VAL A 11 2.46 6.81 -10.26
C VAL A 11 2.00 5.84 -9.18
N VAL A 12 0.69 5.58 -9.12
CA VAL A 12 0.11 4.57 -8.22
C VAL A 12 0.08 3.24 -8.95
N VAL A 13 0.88 2.27 -8.49
CA VAL A 13 1.04 0.96 -9.16
C VAL A 13 0.10 -0.13 -8.64
N ALA A 14 -0.40 0.02 -7.41
CA ALA A 14 -1.33 -0.93 -6.78
C ALA A 14 -2.28 -0.19 -5.82
N SER A 15 -3.45 -0.77 -5.55
CA SER A 15 -4.45 -0.20 -4.64
C SER A 15 -5.23 -1.29 -3.88
N THR A 16 -5.30 -1.16 -2.56
CA THR A 16 -6.16 -2.00 -1.71
C THR A 16 -7.64 -1.62 -1.80
N TYR A 17 -7.96 -0.40 -2.24
CA TYR A 17 -9.36 0.04 -2.41
C TYR A 17 -10.09 -0.78 -3.48
N ALA A 18 -9.38 -1.17 -4.54
CA ALA A 18 -9.94 -2.04 -5.58
C ALA A 18 -10.26 -3.47 -5.09
N LYS A 19 -9.91 -3.81 -3.84
CA LYS A 19 -10.06 -5.14 -3.25
C LYS A 19 -11.23 -5.24 -2.26
N VAL A 20 -12.07 -4.20 -2.18
CA VAL A 20 -13.25 -4.18 -1.30
C VAL A 20 -14.36 -5.11 -1.81
N GLY A 21 -14.46 -5.35 -3.12
CA GLY A 21 -15.42 -6.33 -3.66
C GLY A 21 -15.00 -7.79 -3.46
N GLY A 22 -13.72 -8.03 -3.20
CA GLY A 22 -13.06 -9.34 -3.19
C GLY A 22 -11.68 -9.25 -3.85
N VAL A 23 -10.90 -10.33 -3.77
CA VAL A 23 -9.48 -10.35 -4.19
C VAL A 23 -9.24 -11.43 -5.25
N TYR A 24 -8.73 -11.03 -6.43
CA TYR A 24 -8.35 -11.96 -7.52
C TYR A 24 -6.83 -12.18 -7.66
N ASP A 25 -6.04 -11.33 -7.02
CA ASP A 25 -4.60 -11.19 -7.24
C ASP A 25 -3.79 -12.40 -6.76
N PHE A 26 -4.39 -13.24 -5.90
CA PHE A 26 -3.72 -14.39 -5.27
C PHE A 26 -4.24 -15.74 -5.75
N GLY A 27 -4.65 -15.80 -7.02
CA GLY A 27 -4.97 -17.05 -7.71
C GLY A 27 -6.45 -17.44 -7.74
N PHE A 28 -7.32 -16.71 -7.02
CA PHE A 28 -8.76 -16.95 -7.09
C PHE A 28 -9.29 -16.74 -8.51
N ARG A 29 -10.09 -17.67 -9.01
CA ARG A 29 -10.82 -17.59 -10.28
C ARG A 29 -12.23 -18.11 -10.07
N HIS A 30 -13.18 -17.49 -10.77
CA HIS A 30 -14.57 -17.93 -10.74
C HIS A 30 -14.71 -19.33 -11.35
N ASP A 31 -15.55 -20.16 -10.75
CA ASP A 31 -15.81 -21.53 -11.19
C ASP A 31 -17.19 -21.59 -11.86
N PRO A 32 -17.26 -21.80 -13.18
CA PRO A 32 -18.52 -21.86 -13.90
C PRO A 32 -19.38 -23.09 -13.56
N ASP A 33 -18.77 -24.18 -13.06
CA ASP A 33 -19.50 -25.37 -12.63
C ASP A 33 -20.14 -25.18 -11.24
N ARG A 34 -19.66 -24.19 -10.48
CA ARG A 34 -20.14 -23.79 -9.14
C ARG A 34 -20.27 -22.26 -9.03
N PRO A 35 -21.16 -21.64 -9.82
CA PRO A 35 -21.14 -20.19 -10.02
C PRO A 35 -21.56 -19.41 -8.78
N LEU A 36 -22.53 -19.90 -8.00
CA LEU A 36 -22.99 -19.18 -6.81
C LEU A 36 -21.99 -19.33 -5.65
N GLU A 37 -21.42 -20.52 -5.49
CA GLU A 37 -20.43 -20.81 -4.47
C GLU A 37 -19.14 -20.03 -4.71
N SER A 38 -18.60 -20.05 -5.93
CA SER A 38 -17.38 -19.30 -6.24
C SER A 38 -17.59 -17.78 -6.17
N LEU A 39 -18.78 -17.27 -6.49
CA LEU A 39 -19.13 -15.87 -6.23
C LEU A 39 -19.15 -15.56 -4.72
N ALA A 40 -19.69 -16.45 -3.90
CA ALA A 40 -19.69 -16.27 -2.44
C ALA A 40 -18.26 -16.28 -1.88
N GLU A 41 -17.41 -17.21 -2.33
CA GLU A 41 -15.99 -17.28 -1.98
C GLU A 41 -15.25 -15.97 -2.32
N TYR A 42 -15.53 -15.39 -3.49
CA TYR A 42 -14.99 -14.09 -3.88
C TYR A 42 -15.38 -12.98 -2.90
N CYS A 43 -16.67 -12.86 -2.57
CA CYS A 43 -17.18 -11.83 -1.67
C CYS A 43 -16.61 -11.98 -0.25
N LEU A 44 -16.40 -13.21 0.21
CA LEU A 44 -15.77 -13.49 1.51
C LEU A 44 -14.29 -13.04 1.56
N GLY A 45 -13.61 -13.03 0.41
CA GLY A 45 -12.25 -12.54 0.23
C GLY A 45 -12.09 -11.02 0.26
N CYS A 46 -13.14 -10.25 0.57
CA CYS A 46 -13.09 -8.80 0.73
C CYS A 46 -11.93 -8.36 1.64
N TYR A 47 -11.12 -7.39 1.20
CA TYR A 47 -9.96 -6.88 1.95
C TYR A 47 -10.30 -6.48 3.40
N THR A 48 -11.45 -5.83 3.62
CA THR A 48 -11.87 -5.40 4.96
C THR A 48 -12.40 -6.52 5.83
N ASN A 49 -12.58 -7.73 5.29
CA ASN A 49 -12.94 -8.93 6.03
C ASN A 49 -11.71 -9.74 6.48
N LEU A 50 -10.52 -9.43 5.94
CA LEU A 50 -9.28 -10.09 6.31
C LEU A 50 -8.76 -9.58 7.66
N ASN A 51 -8.07 -10.45 8.40
CA ASN A 51 -7.32 -10.06 9.59
C ASN A 51 -6.11 -9.16 9.23
N LEU A 52 -5.57 -8.44 10.22
CA LEU A 52 -4.47 -7.49 9.99
C LEU A 52 -3.20 -8.14 9.41
N PRO A 53 -2.72 -9.30 9.91
CA PRO A 53 -1.59 -10.01 9.28
C PRO A 53 -1.77 -10.26 7.78
N SER A 54 -2.93 -10.79 7.37
CA SER A 54 -3.21 -11.05 5.95
C SER A 54 -3.23 -9.78 5.10
N ARG A 55 -3.73 -8.65 5.65
CA ARG A 55 -3.66 -7.34 4.96
C ARG A 55 -2.22 -6.85 4.81
N ILE A 56 -1.40 -7.01 5.86
CA ILE A 56 0.02 -6.61 5.85
C ILE A 56 0.78 -7.44 4.82
N ASP A 57 0.59 -8.77 4.79
CA ASP A 57 1.22 -9.67 3.81
C ASP A 57 0.85 -9.27 2.39
N MET A 58 -0.43 -9.00 2.13
CA MET A 58 -0.91 -8.53 0.83
C MET A 58 -0.21 -7.24 0.39
N ILE A 59 -0.12 -6.25 1.29
CA ILE A 59 0.53 -4.97 0.97
C ILE A 59 2.03 -5.14 0.74
N CYS A 60 2.71 -5.92 1.58
CA CYS A 60 4.14 -6.20 1.39
C CYS A 60 4.39 -6.88 0.04
N LYS A 61 3.53 -7.83 -0.34
CA LYS A 61 3.60 -8.50 -1.64
C LYS A 61 3.41 -7.54 -2.81
N TYR A 62 2.43 -6.62 -2.74
CA TYR A 62 2.29 -5.59 -3.77
C TYR A 62 3.50 -4.65 -3.85
N ILE A 63 4.09 -4.29 -2.71
CA ILE A 63 5.29 -3.43 -2.71
C ILE A 63 6.45 -4.14 -3.43
N ASP A 64 6.64 -5.43 -3.18
CA ASP A 64 7.69 -6.21 -3.82
C ASP A 64 7.39 -6.48 -5.31
N GLU A 65 6.23 -7.04 -5.64
CA GLU A 65 5.89 -7.43 -7.03
C GLU A 65 5.86 -6.24 -7.99
N TYR A 66 5.30 -5.11 -7.55
CA TYR A 66 5.22 -3.90 -8.37
C TYR A 66 6.41 -2.95 -8.18
N GLN A 67 7.44 -3.38 -7.43
CA GLN A 67 8.64 -2.59 -7.13
C GLN A 67 8.30 -1.18 -6.62
N ALA A 68 7.29 -1.09 -5.74
CA ALA A 68 6.83 0.19 -5.23
C ALA A 68 7.90 0.86 -4.36
N ASP A 69 8.05 2.17 -4.55
CA ASP A 69 9.01 2.97 -3.78
C ASP A 69 8.51 3.33 -2.36
N GLY A 70 7.23 3.08 -2.05
CA GLY A 70 6.65 3.35 -0.74
C GLY A 70 5.14 3.09 -0.66
N LEU A 71 4.58 3.21 0.54
CA LEU A 71 3.16 3.06 0.82
C LEU A 71 2.52 4.40 1.19
N LEU A 72 1.39 4.75 0.58
CA LEU A 72 0.55 5.86 1.04
C LEU A 72 -0.80 5.34 1.52
N ILE A 73 -1.11 5.58 2.79
CA ILE A 73 -2.43 5.36 3.37
C ILE A 73 -3.22 6.66 3.31
N ASN A 74 -4.25 6.69 2.46
CA ASN A 74 -5.31 7.67 2.55
C ASN A 74 -6.43 7.14 3.46
N SER A 75 -6.41 7.55 4.71
CA SER A 75 -7.40 7.16 5.71
C SER A 75 -8.69 7.96 5.50
N ILE A 76 -9.79 7.25 5.26
CA ILE A 76 -11.11 7.87 5.15
C ILE A 76 -11.75 7.87 6.52
N LYS A 77 -11.94 9.05 7.10
CA LYS A 77 -12.41 9.20 8.48
C LYS A 77 -13.74 8.49 8.74
N SER A 78 -14.68 8.58 7.80
CA SER A 78 -15.99 7.92 7.88
C SER A 78 -15.97 6.40 7.70
N CYS A 79 -14.88 5.80 7.18
CA CYS A 79 -14.82 4.39 6.84
C CYS A 79 -14.13 3.54 7.92
N ASN A 80 -14.82 3.27 9.02
CA ASN A 80 -14.26 2.57 10.18
C ASN A 80 -13.61 1.21 9.83
N SER A 81 -14.23 0.39 8.97
CA SER A 81 -13.74 -0.94 8.61
C SER A 81 -12.42 -0.91 7.83
N PHE A 82 -12.19 0.15 7.05
CA PHE A 82 -10.97 0.36 6.29
C PHE A 82 -9.89 1.07 7.13
N SER A 83 -10.32 1.97 8.02
CA SER A 83 -9.44 2.80 8.85
C SER A 83 -8.92 2.07 10.10
N ALA A 84 -9.60 1.01 10.54
CA ALA A 84 -9.16 0.18 11.65
C ALA A 84 -7.79 -0.46 11.39
N GLY A 85 -6.84 -0.24 12.31
CA GLY A 85 -5.51 -0.87 12.29
C GLY A 85 -4.51 -0.28 11.29
N GLN A 86 -4.84 0.81 10.58
CA GLN A 86 -3.96 1.38 9.55
C GLN A 86 -2.59 1.83 10.07
N LEU A 87 -2.51 2.36 11.29
CA LEU A 87 -1.22 2.75 11.89
C LEU A 87 -0.35 1.54 12.22
N LEU A 88 -0.95 0.39 12.59
CA LEU A 88 -0.22 -0.87 12.75
C LEU A 88 0.27 -1.38 11.39
N ILE A 89 -0.61 -1.39 10.40
CA ILE A 89 -0.28 -1.80 9.02
C ILE A 89 0.89 -0.97 8.50
N LEU A 90 0.83 0.35 8.66
CA LEU A 90 1.89 1.27 8.25
C LEU A 90 3.24 0.86 8.86
N ARG A 91 3.29 0.72 10.19
CA ARG A 91 4.53 0.38 10.92
C ARG A 91 5.09 -0.98 10.49
N GLU A 92 4.24 -1.99 10.37
CA GLU A 92 4.69 -3.34 9.99
C GLU A 92 5.16 -3.40 8.54
N VAL A 93 4.50 -2.69 7.62
CA VAL A 93 4.93 -2.61 6.22
C VAL A 93 6.27 -1.89 6.10
N GLU A 94 6.45 -0.75 6.77
CA GLU A 94 7.75 -0.05 6.77
C GLU A 94 8.86 -0.93 7.33
N LYS A 95 8.59 -1.63 8.44
CA LYS A 95 9.54 -2.54 9.07
C LYS A 95 9.93 -3.70 8.16
N ARG A 96 8.96 -4.32 7.48
CA ARG A 96 9.20 -5.52 6.64
C ARG A 96 9.82 -5.21 5.29
N THR A 97 9.48 -4.07 4.71
CA THR A 97 9.92 -3.71 3.35
C THR A 97 11.10 -2.73 3.34
N GLY A 98 11.35 -2.02 4.44
CA GLY A 98 12.29 -0.91 4.52
C GLY A 98 11.85 0.35 3.73
N LYS A 99 10.75 0.24 2.97
CA LYS A 99 10.20 1.32 2.15
C LYS A 99 9.48 2.34 3.05
N PRO A 100 9.56 3.63 2.72
CA PRO A 100 8.84 4.67 3.45
C PRO A 100 7.33 4.48 3.32
N ALA A 101 6.60 4.83 4.37
CA ALA A 101 5.15 4.95 4.34
C ALA A 101 4.67 6.32 4.83
N ALA A 102 3.51 6.73 4.36
CA ALA A 102 2.85 7.95 4.80
C ALA A 102 1.37 7.71 5.13
N PHE A 103 0.86 8.54 6.03
CA PHE A 103 -0.54 8.54 6.46
C PHE A 103 -1.14 9.94 6.28
N ILE A 104 -2.25 10.01 5.57
CA ILE A 104 -3.05 11.22 5.39
C ILE A 104 -4.49 10.87 5.73
N GLU A 105 -5.10 11.62 6.65
CA GLU A 105 -6.53 11.51 6.94
C GLU A 105 -7.32 12.49 6.05
N THR A 106 -8.35 11.99 5.39
CA THR A 106 -9.31 12.75 4.58
C THR A 106 -10.72 12.19 4.75
N ASP A 107 -11.69 12.75 4.03
CA ASP A 107 -13.01 12.14 3.85
C ASP A 107 -13.45 12.25 2.38
N LEU A 108 -14.37 11.38 1.96
CA LEU A 108 -14.87 11.32 0.58
C LEU A 108 -15.97 12.35 0.33
N VAL A 109 -16.77 12.68 1.35
CA VAL A 109 -17.98 13.48 1.21
C VAL A 109 -18.05 14.63 2.21
N ASP A 110 -17.30 14.57 3.31
CA ASP A 110 -17.26 15.63 4.31
C ASP A 110 -16.10 16.61 4.03
N PRO A 111 -16.37 17.81 3.47
CA PRO A 111 -15.33 18.76 3.12
C PRO A 111 -14.58 19.31 4.34
N ARG A 112 -15.13 19.19 5.56
CA ARG A 112 -14.48 19.65 6.79
C ARG A 112 -13.20 18.87 7.10
N TYR A 113 -13.09 17.65 6.58
CA TYR A 113 -11.92 16.79 6.73
C TYR A 113 -10.99 16.81 5.52
N PHE A 114 -11.24 17.69 4.55
CA PHE A 114 -10.36 17.86 3.39
C PHE A 114 -9.80 19.28 3.31
N SER A 115 -8.49 19.41 3.54
CA SER A 115 -7.74 20.65 3.29
C SER A 115 -6.70 20.40 2.20
N ALA A 116 -6.92 20.99 1.02
CA ALA A 116 -6.05 20.78 -0.14
C ALA A 116 -4.59 21.17 0.15
N ALA A 117 -4.37 22.28 0.86
CA ALA A 117 -3.03 22.73 1.23
C ALA A 117 -2.34 21.76 2.20
N ASN A 118 -3.05 21.29 3.24
CA ASN A 118 -2.49 20.32 4.19
C ASN A 118 -2.16 18.98 3.51
N VAL A 119 -3.05 18.47 2.67
CA VAL A 119 -2.83 17.23 1.92
C VAL A 119 -1.62 17.39 0.99
N LYS A 120 -1.54 18.50 0.24
CA LYS A 120 -0.44 18.78 -0.68
C LYS A 120 0.91 18.82 0.04
N ASN A 121 1.02 19.57 1.13
CA ASN A 121 2.29 19.68 1.88
C ASN A 121 2.76 18.32 2.43
N ARG A 122 1.82 17.47 2.90
CA ARG A 122 2.13 16.12 3.38
C ARG A 122 2.59 15.20 2.25
N LEU A 123 1.95 15.28 1.09
CA LEU A 123 2.36 14.53 -0.11
C LEU A 123 3.75 14.95 -0.60
N GLU A 124 4.00 16.26 -0.74
CA GLU A 124 5.31 16.80 -1.13
C GLU A 124 6.41 16.31 -0.17
N SER A 125 6.17 16.39 1.14
CA SER A 125 7.12 15.89 2.15
C SER A 125 7.37 14.38 2.01
N TYR A 126 6.31 13.59 1.79
CA TYR A 126 6.42 12.15 1.58
C TYR A 126 7.24 11.83 0.31
N PHE A 127 6.97 12.51 -0.80
CA PHE A 127 7.71 12.28 -2.04
C PHE A 127 9.18 12.68 -1.93
N GLN A 128 9.51 13.73 -1.18
CA GLN A 128 10.90 14.06 -0.87
C GLN A 128 11.60 12.93 -0.11
N MET A 129 10.96 12.37 0.92
CA MET A 129 11.49 11.22 1.67
C MET A 129 11.69 10.00 0.76
N VAL A 130 10.73 9.70 -0.11
CA VAL A 130 10.84 8.61 -1.10
C VAL A 130 12.05 8.81 -2.02
N LYS A 131 12.19 10.02 -2.60
CA LYS A 131 13.32 10.39 -3.47
C LYS A 131 14.66 10.19 -2.74
N GLN A 132 14.77 10.64 -1.49
CA GLN A 132 15.98 10.48 -0.68
C GLN A 132 16.32 9.02 -0.41
N LYS A 133 15.36 8.20 0.03
CA LYS A 133 15.60 6.76 0.27
C LYS A 133 16.00 6.03 -1.02
N ARG A 134 15.40 6.38 -2.15
CA ARG A 134 15.76 5.79 -3.45
C ARG A 134 17.20 6.11 -3.84
N LEU A 135 17.64 7.37 -3.66
CA LEU A 135 19.03 7.77 -3.91
C LEU A 135 20.00 7.09 -2.95
N ALA A 136 19.65 6.93 -1.67
CA ALA A 136 20.46 6.22 -0.69
C ALA A 136 20.63 4.73 -1.06
N HIS A 137 19.58 4.07 -1.56
CA HIS A 137 19.67 2.70 -2.06
C HIS A 137 20.50 2.60 -3.34
N ALA A 138 20.37 3.55 -4.28
CA ALA A 138 21.15 3.56 -5.51
C ALA A 138 22.65 3.82 -5.28
N ASN A 139 22.98 4.59 -4.23
CA ASN A 139 24.35 4.93 -3.86
C ASN A 139 24.93 4.00 -2.78
N ALA A 140 24.22 2.93 -2.40
CA ALA A 140 24.72 1.98 -1.42
C ALA A 140 25.90 1.19 -2.02
N PRO A 141 27.05 1.08 -1.34
CA PRO A 141 28.14 0.24 -1.81
C PRO A 141 27.66 -1.21 -1.92
N ALA A 142 28.09 -1.92 -2.98
CA ALA A 142 27.72 -3.31 -3.19
C ALA A 142 28.01 -4.15 -1.93
N PRO A 143 27.14 -5.10 -1.57
CA PRO A 143 27.36 -5.93 -0.40
C PRO A 143 28.71 -6.63 -0.52
N PHE A 144 29.56 -6.45 0.48
CA PHE A 144 30.84 -7.14 0.58
C PHE A 144 30.57 -8.64 0.73
N VAL A 145 30.84 -9.41 -0.34
CA VAL A 145 30.83 -10.86 -0.28
C VAL A 145 32.25 -11.30 0.11
N PRO A 146 32.49 -11.76 1.35
CA PRO A 146 33.79 -12.30 1.70
C PRO A 146 34.04 -13.56 0.85
N ILE A 147 35.14 -13.57 0.10
CA ILE A 147 35.63 -14.77 -0.56
C ILE A 147 36.05 -15.72 0.55
N ALA A 148 35.28 -16.78 0.79
CA ALA A 148 35.68 -17.86 1.68
C ALA A 148 36.96 -18.48 1.12
N ALA A 149 38.05 -18.39 1.88
CA ALA A 149 39.28 -19.10 1.56
C ALA A 149 38.98 -20.61 1.62
N ALA A 150 39.13 -21.29 0.47
CA ALA A 150 39.06 -22.74 0.40
C ALA A 150 40.17 -23.32 1.30
N GLN A 151 39.77 -24.18 2.23
CA GLN A 151 40.66 -25.09 2.95
C GLN A 151 40.61 -26.46 2.29
#